data_AF-A0A6B2GFY9-F1
#
_entry.id   AF-A0A6B2GFY9-F1
#
_cell.length_a   1.000
_cell.length_b   1.000
_cell.length_c   1.000
_cell.angle_alpha   90.00
_cell.angle_beta   90.00
_cell.angle_gamma   90.00
#
_symmetry.space_group_name_H-M   'P 1'
#
loop_
_entity.id
_entity.type
_entity.pdbx_description
1 polymer ?
#
loop_
_entity_poly.entity_id
_entity_poly.type
_entity_poly.pdbx_seq_one_letter_code
_entity_poly.pdbx_strand_id
1 'polypeptide(L)'
;VINGQGFLLVNREIVSQDVENFEYMPKPELITQVTILNEPDEKSMLLKWISHINYAKPDILVTYNGDMFDWPFIDTRCKIHQINLYSETGYFNSNKCEYL
;
A
#
# COMPACT_ATOMS: atom_id res chain seq x y z
N VAL A 1 -1.77 8.04 0.83
CA VAL A 1 -1.42 9.47 0.65
C VAL A 1 -0.03 9.67 1.22
N ILE A 2 0.85 10.38 0.51
CA ILE A 2 2.19 10.74 0.98
C ILE A 2 2.30 12.25 0.83
N ASN A 3 2.44 12.97 1.94
CA ASN A 3 2.56 14.44 1.98
C ASN A 3 1.50 15.19 1.15
N GLY A 4 0.24 14.73 1.19
CA GLY A 4 -0.89 15.33 0.47
C GLY A 4 -1.18 14.75 -0.92
N GLN A 5 -0.26 13.99 -1.52
CA GLN A 5 -0.50 13.31 -2.80
C GLN A 5 -1.13 11.93 -2.60
N GLY A 6 -2.23 11.65 -3.29
CA GLY A 6 -2.88 10.34 -3.32
C GLY A 6 -2.20 9.38 -4.30
N PHE A 7 -2.10 8.11 -3.89
CA PHE A 7 -1.65 7.02 -4.76
C PHE A 7 -2.60 5.84 -4.58
N LEU A 8 -2.97 5.20 -5.69
CA LEU A 8 -3.76 3.98 -5.69
C LEU A 8 -3.09 2.95 -6.61
N LEU A 9 -2.70 1.82 -6.03
CA LEU A 9 -2.15 0.70 -6.77
C LEU A 9 -3.28 -0.29 -7.09
N VAL A 10 -3.30 -0.81 -8.30
CA VAL A 10 -4.38 -1.65 -8.82
C VAL A 10 -3.81 -2.95 -9.38
N ASN A 11 -4.32 -4.10 -8.92
CA ASN A 11 -4.04 -5.40 -9.53
C ASN A 11 -4.96 -5.64 -10.74
N ARG A 12 -4.37 -5.71 -11.94
CA ARG A 12 -5.06 -5.91 -13.22
C ARG A 12 -5.50 -7.36 -13.49
N GLU A 13 -5.11 -8.32 -12.65
CA GLU A 13 -5.72 -9.67 -12.66
C GLU A 13 -7.17 -9.65 -12.17
N ILE A 14 -7.49 -8.70 -11.28
CA ILE A 14 -8.81 -8.60 -10.63
C ILE A 14 -9.65 -7.49 -11.23
N VAL A 15 -9.07 -6.31 -11.38
CA VAL A 15 -9.74 -5.19 -12.08
C VAL A 15 -9.62 -5.45 -13.57
N SER A 16 -10.66 -5.22 -14.36
CA SER A 16 -10.67 -5.59 -15.79
C SER A 16 -10.11 -4.51 -16.72
N GLN A 17 -10.13 -3.24 -16.31
CA GLN A 17 -9.62 -2.10 -17.10
C GLN A 17 -8.66 -1.23 -16.30
N ASP A 18 -7.74 -0.57 -17.01
CA ASP A 18 -6.85 0.42 -16.41
C ASP A 18 -7.69 1.54 -15.82
N VAL A 19 -7.34 1.96 -14.61
CA VAL A 19 -7.99 3.09 -13.95
C VAL A 19 -7.16 4.34 -14.23
N GLU A 20 -7.83 5.42 -14.66
CA GLU A 20 -7.20 6.71 -14.94
C GLU A 20 -7.00 7.52 -13.65
N ASN A 21 -6.04 8.45 -13.67
CA ASN A 21 -5.85 9.42 -12.60
C ASN A 21 -7.12 10.23 -12.37
N PHE A 22 -7.45 10.48 -11.11
CA PHE A 22 -8.66 11.22 -10.76
C PHE A 22 -8.47 12.11 -9.53
N GLU A 23 -9.44 12.98 -9.29
CA GLU A 23 -9.54 13.82 -8.11
C GLU A 23 -10.68 13.33 -7.21
N TYR A 24 -10.42 13.26 -5.91
CA TYR A 24 -11.44 13.00 -4.90
C TYR A 24 -11.56 14.19 -3.96
N MET A 25 -12.77 14.75 -3.87
CA MET A 25 -13.09 15.93 -3.06
C MET A 25 -14.43 15.72 -2.33
N PRO A 26 -14.43 15.03 -1.17
CA PRO A 26 -15.65 14.86 -0.37
C PRO A 26 -16.09 16.16 0.32
N LYS A 27 -15.16 17.08 0.55
CA LYS A 27 -15.40 18.45 1.05
C LYS A 27 -14.45 19.42 0.36
N PRO A 28 -14.80 20.71 0.22
CA PRO A 28 -13.94 21.71 -0.43
C PRO A 28 -12.52 21.80 0.16
N GLU A 29 -12.37 21.58 1.46
CA GLU A 29 -11.09 21.59 2.17
C GLU A 29 -10.31 20.27 2.10
N LEU A 30 -10.90 19.19 1.58
CA LEU A 30 -10.30 17.86 1.49
C LEU A 30 -10.10 17.43 0.03
N ILE A 31 -9.29 18.17 -0.71
CA ILE A 31 -8.97 17.83 -2.11
C ILE A 31 -7.79 16.88 -2.14
N THR A 32 -7.91 15.75 -2.84
CA THR A 32 -6.80 14.81 -3.08
C THR A 32 -6.74 14.45 -4.55
N GLN A 33 -5.61 14.76 -5.18
CA GLN A 33 -5.26 14.22 -6.49
C GLN A 33 -4.70 12.81 -6.32
N VAL A 34 -5.25 11.85 -7.04
CA VAL A 34 -4.90 10.43 -6.93
C VAL A 34 -4.19 9.97 -8.20
N THR A 35 -2.93 9.61 -8.07
CA THR A 35 -2.16 8.95 -9.12
C THR A 35 -2.40 7.45 -9.06
N ILE A 36 -2.78 6.86 -10.19
CA ILE A 36 -3.02 5.42 -10.32
C ILE A 36 -1.78 4.71 -10.83
N LEU A 37 -1.50 3.55 -10.24
CA LEU A 37 -0.46 2.62 -10.67
C LEU A 37 -1.14 1.28 -10.99
N ASN A 38 -1.40 1.06 -12.29
CA ASN A 38 -1.99 -0.16 -12.80
C ASN A 38 -0.89 -1.22 -12.96
N GLU A 39 -0.86 -2.21 -12.07
CA GLU A 39 0.17 -3.25 -12.03
C GLU A 39 -0.39 -4.56 -12.60
N PRO A 40 0.41 -5.29 -13.41
CA PRO A 40 -0.09 -6.43 -14.18
C PRO A 40 -0.60 -7.59 -13.32
N ASP A 41 -0.05 -7.76 -12.12
CA ASP A 41 -0.37 -8.83 -11.20
C ASP A 41 -0.17 -8.41 -9.73
N GLU A 42 -0.60 -9.27 -8.80
CA GLU A 42 -0.46 -9.01 -7.36
C GLU A 42 0.99 -8.83 -6.91
N LYS A 43 1.91 -9.62 -7.47
CA LYS A 43 3.32 -9.58 -7.08
C LYS A 43 3.96 -8.23 -7.42
N SER A 44 3.72 -7.75 -8.64
CA SER A 44 4.18 -6.46 -9.15
C SER A 44 3.59 -5.32 -8.32
N MET A 45 2.31 -5.44 -7.94
CA MET A 45 1.65 -4.50 -7.04
C MET A 45 2.31 -4.43 -5.65
N LEU A 46 2.60 -5.58 -5.03
CA LEU A 46 3.28 -5.63 -3.73
C LEU A 46 4.70 -5.04 -3.80
N LEU A 47 5.46 -5.39 -4.84
CA LEU A 47 6.81 -4.84 -5.05
C LEU A 47 6.77 -3.32 -5.30
N LYS A 48 5.77 -2.83 -6.02
CA LYS A 48 5.57 -1.39 -6.22
C LYS A 48 5.24 -0.69 -4.90
N TRP A 49 4.38 -1.28 -4.08
CA TRP A 49 4.04 -0.74 -2.76
C TRP A 49 5.26 -0.67 -1.83
N ILE A 50 6.06 -1.74 -1.76
CA ILE A 50 7.33 -1.78 -1.02
C ILE A 50 8.29 -0.70 -1.55
N SER A 51 8.43 -0.57 -2.86
CA SER A 51 9.26 0.47 -3.48
C SER A 51 8.81 1.87 -3.08
N HIS A 52 7.49 2.11 -2.95
CA HIS A 52 6.95 3.39 -2.48
C HIS A 52 7.30 3.68 -1.02
N ILE A 53 7.22 2.68 -0.14
CA ILE A 53 7.65 2.81 1.26
C ILE A 53 9.13 3.17 1.33
N ASN A 54 9.98 2.44 0.60
CA ASN A 54 11.43 2.65 0.63
C ASN A 54 11.86 3.98 0.00
N TYR A 55 11.12 4.47 -0.98
CA TYR A 55 11.32 5.80 -1.55
C TYR A 55 10.90 6.91 -0.58
N ALA A 56 9.70 6.77 0.01
CA ALA A 56 9.13 7.80 0.88
C ALA A 56 9.79 7.86 2.27
N LYS A 57 10.33 6.74 2.75
CA LYS A 57 10.95 6.58 4.08
C LYS A 57 10.10 7.22 5.19
N PRO A 58 8.82 6.79 5.34
CA PRO A 58 7.92 7.45 6.26
C PRO A 58 8.36 7.21 7.71
N ASP A 59 8.45 8.28 8.50
CA ASP A 59 8.58 8.18 9.97
C ASP A 59 7.27 7.69 10.61
N ILE A 60 6.13 7.98 9.95
CA ILE A 60 4.78 7.64 10.44
C ILE A 60 4.00 7.00 9.31
N LEU A 61 3.50 5.79 9.54
CA LEU A 61 2.59 5.07 8.66
C LEU A 61 1.27 4.85 9.40
N VAL A 62 0.17 5.36 8.85
CA VAL A 62 -1.15 5.37 9.50
C VAL A 62 -2.09 4.41 8.77
N THR A 63 -2.82 3.61 9.54
CA THR A 63 -3.88 2.71 9.09
C THR A 63 -5.12 2.85 9.98
N TYR A 64 -6.24 2.25 9.58
CA TYR A 64 -7.43 2.12 10.42
C TYR A 64 -7.68 0.62 10.65
N ASN A 65 -7.46 0.14 11.88
CA ASN A 65 -7.50 -1.30 12.23
C ASN A 65 -6.42 -2.16 11.53
N GLY A 66 -5.28 -1.56 11.18
CA GLY A 66 -4.26 -2.23 10.37
C GLY A 66 -3.54 -3.40 11.04
N ASP A 67 -3.33 -3.35 12.35
CA ASP A 67 -2.69 -4.45 13.10
C ASP A 67 -3.48 -5.76 13.00
N MET A 68 -4.81 -5.65 12.94
CA MET A 68 -5.73 -6.79 12.94
C MET A 68 -6.04 -7.30 11.53
N PHE A 69 -5.88 -6.48 10.50
CA PHE A 69 -6.28 -6.83 9.13
C PHE A 69 -5.22 -6.51 8.08
N ASP A 70 -4.95 -5.23 7.83
CA ASP A 70 -4.14 -4.77 6.70
C ASP A 70 -2.75 -5.41 6.70
N TRP A 71 -2.02 -5.31 7.82
CA TRP A 71 -0.67 -5.83 7.92
C TRP A 71 -0.59 -7.36 7.89
N PRO A 72 -1.37 -8.13 8.69
CA PRO A 72 -1.43 -9.58 8.57
C PRO A 72 -1.76 -10.06 7.15
N PHE A 73 -2.66 -9.36 6.46
CA PHE A 73 -3.03 -9.69 5.09
C PHE A 73 -1.85 -9.48 4.14
N ILE A 74 -1.24 -8.30 4.16
CA ILE A 74 -0.09 -7.96 3.31
C ILE A 74 1.08 -8.93 3.55
N ASP A 75 1.46 -9.19 4.81
CA ASP A 75 2.54 -10.12 5.14
C ASP A 75 2.27 -11.53 4.60
N THR A 76 1.03 -12.02 4.73
CA THR A 76 0.63 -13.33 4.19
C THR A 76 0.74 -13.37 2.66
N ARG A 77 0.29 -12.32 1.96
CA ARG A 77 0.41 -12.25 0.49
C ARG A 77 1.86 -12.12 0.03
N CYS A 78 2.68 -11.35 0.74
CA CYS A 78 4.12 -11.28 0.52
C CYS A 78 4.78 -12.67 0.63
N LYS A 79 4.47 -13.43 1.67
CA LYS A 79 4.99 -14.80 1.86
C LYS A 79 4.63 -15.74 0.71
N ILE A 80 3.40 -15.68 0.20
CA ILE A 80 2.97 -16.48 -0.96
C ILE A 80 3.84 -16.18 -2.19
N HIS A 81 4.22 -14.90 -2.39
CA HIS A 81 5.08 -14.46 -3.49
C HIS A 81 6.58 -14.51 -3.19
N GLN A 82 6.97 -15.14 -2.08
CA GLN A 82 8.36 -15.27 -1.61
C GLN A 82 9.04 -13.92 -1.34
N ILE A 83 8.26 -12.94 -0.89
CA ILE A 83 8.72 -11.62 -0.48
C ILE A 83 8.83 -11.60 1.05
N ASN A 84 10.01 -11.26 1.58
CA ASN A 84 10.21 -11.12 3.02
C ASN A 84 9.94 -9.66 3.43
N LEU A 85 8.74 -9.39 3.94
CA LEU A 85 8.30 -8.02 4.25
C LEU A 85 9.24 -7.27 5.21
N TYR A 86 9.75 -7.97 6.23
CA TYR A 86 10.71 -7.39 7.19
C TYR A 86 12.03 -7.01 6.52
N SER A 87 12.56 -7.88 5.65
CA SER A 87 13.83 -7.60 4.96
C SER A 87 13.70 -6.44 3.97
N GLU A 88 12.52 -6.28 3.39
CA GLU A 88 12.24 -5.28 2.37
C GLU A 88 11.88 -3.90 2.93
N THR A 89 11.18 -3.86 4.07
CA THR A 89 10.63 -2.60 4.62
C THR A 89 11.01 -2.30 6.06
N GLY A 90 11.55 -3.29 6.79
CA GLY A 90 11.83 -3.20 8.22
C GLY A 90 10.61 -3.45 9.12
N TYR A 91 9.39 -3.51 8.55
CA TYR A 91 8.17 -3.73 9.32
C TYR A 91 7.97 -5.21 9.68
N PHE A 92 7.57 -5.49 10.91
CA PHE A 92 7.29 -6.86 11.38
C PHE A 92 6.21 -6.91 12.47
N ASN A 93 5.56 -8.07 12.58
CA ASN A 93 4.64 -8.33 13.68
C ASN A 93 5.42 -8.54 14.99
N SER A 94 5.23 -7.65 15.95
CA SER A 94 5.84 -7.75 17.28
C SER A 94 5.13 -8.80 18.13
N ASN A 95 5.73 -9.15 19.28
CA ASN A 95 5.18 -10.15 20.21
C ASN A 95 3.81 -9.76 20.84
N LYS A 96 3.29 -8.56 20.55
CA LYS A 96 1.99 -8.07 21.04
C LYS A 96 0.89 -8.10 19.97
N CYS A 97 1.14 -8.71 18.80
CA CYS A 97 0.25 -8.63 17.64
C CYS A 97 0.09 -7.19 17.11
N GLU A 98 1.11 -6.35 17.28
CA GLU A 98 1.19 -4.99 16.76
C GLU A 98 2.28 -4.97 15.68
N TYR A 99 2.04 -4.36 14.52
CA TYR A 99 3.05 -4.18 13.49
C TYR A 99 3.88 -2.93 13.78
N LEU A 100 5.20 -3.12 13.88
CA LEU A 100 6.21 -2.09 14.15
C LEU A 100 7.11 -1.89 12.95
#